data_AF-W1Y3P4-F1
#
_entry.id   AF-W1Y3P4-F1
#
_cell.length_a   1.000
_cell.length_b   1.000
_cell.length_c   1.000
_cell.angle_alpha   90.00
_cell.angle_beta   90.00
_cell.angle_gamma   90.00
#
_symmetry.space_group_name_H-M   'P 1'
#
loop_
_entity.id
_entity.type
_entity.pdbx_description
1 polymer ?
#
loop_
_entity_poly.entity_id
_entity_poly.type
_entity_poly.pdbx_seq_one_letter_code
_entity_poly.pdbx_strand_id
1 'polypeptide(L)' 'MEKLYYDDPYLRDFTAEIVNIEEHLGKFRVTLDKTAFFPG' A
#
# COMPACT_ATOMS: atom_id res chain seq x y z
N MET A 1 -2.17 8.63 1.75
CA MET A 1 -1.29 7.49 2.04
C MET A 1 -1.07 7.40 3.53
N GLU A 2 -1.99 6.74 4.22
CA GLU A 2 -1.87 6.36 5.63
C GLU A 2 -0.98 5.13 5.79
N LYS A 3 -0.16 5.09 6.84
CA LYS A 3 0.88 4.08 7.07
C LYS A 3 0.50 3.21 8.26
N LEU A 4 -0.37 2.23 8.01
CA LEU A 4 -0.94 1.35 9.04
C LEU A 4 0.11 0.57 9.82
N TYR A 5 1.28 0.33 9.21
CA TYR A 5 2.40 -0.37 9.85
C TYR A 5 3.05 0.41 11.01
N TYR A 6 2.80 1.72 11.14
CA TYR A 6 3.20 2.48 12.34
C TYR A 6 2.19 2.39 13.48
N ASP A 7 0.92 2.09 13.16
CA ASP A 7 -0.16 2.02 14.15
C ASP A 7 -0.28 0.62 14.75
N ASP A 8 -0.23 -0.42 13.90
CA ASP A 8 -0.24 -1.82 14.33
C ASP A 8 0.76 -2.66 13.49
N PRO A 9 1.93 -3.02 14.05
CA PRO A 9 2.91 -3.84 13.36
C PRO A 9 2.48 -5.31 13.20
N TYR A 10 1.41 -5.76 13.86
CA TYR A 10 0.88 -7.12 13.74
C TYR A 10 -0.30 -7.22 12.76
N LEU A 11 -0.73 -6.11 12.16
CA LEU A 11 -1.82 -6.09 11.19
C LEU A 11 -1.46 -6.91 9.94
N ARG A 12 -2.26 -7.94 9.65
CA ARG A 12 -2.04 -8.86 8.51
C ARG A 12 -3.00 -8.63 7.35
N ASP A 13 -4.22 -8.21 7.66
CA ASP A 13 -5.29 -8.04 6.69
C ASP A 13 -5.85 -6.62 6.79
N PHE A 14 -5.94 -5.93 5.67
CA PHE A 14 -6.52 -4.58 5.60
C PHE A 14 -7.21 -4.36 4.25
N THR A 15 -8.22 -3.50 4.23
CA THR A 15 -8.88 -3.04 2.99
C THR A 15 -8.36 -1.66 2.64
N ALA A 16 -8.02 -1.43 1.38
CA ALA A 16 -7.53 -0.14 0.88
C ALA A 16 -8.09 0.13 -0.52
N GLU A 17 -8.09 1.40 -0.92
CA GLU A 17 -8.51 1.84 -2.25
C GLU A 17 -7.30 2.21 -3.11
N ILE A 18 -7.39 1.85 -4.39
CA ILE A 18 -6.37 2.22 -5.37
C ILE A 18 -6.57 3.67 -5.77
N VAL A 19 -5.59 4.53 -5.48
CA VAL A 19 -5.63 5.96 -5.83
C VAL A 19 -4.88 6.28 -7.12
N ASN A 20 -3.92 5.45 -7.52
CA ASN A 20 -3.20 5.61 -8.79
C ASN A 20 -2.63 4.27 -9.29
N ILE A 21 -2.55 4.12 -10.61
CA ILE A 21 -1.94 2.98 -11.29
C ILE A 21 -1.02 3.50 -12.38
N GLU A 22 0.25 3.13 -12.32
CA GLU A 22 1.27 3.49 -13.31
C GLU A 22 1.88 2.22 -13.90
N GLU A 23 2.00 2.17 -15.23
CA GLU A 23 2.75 1.10 -15.89
C GLU A 23 4.25 1.42 -15.81
N HIS A 24 5.03 0.48 -15.28
CA HIS A 24 6.47 0.61 -15.14
C HIS A 24 7.15 -0.72 -15.48
N LEU A 25 7.96 -0.73 -16.54
CA LEU A 25 8.70 -1.90 -17.01
C LEU A 25 7.82 -3.15 -17.22
N GLY A 26 6.63 -2.97 -17.81
CA GLY A 26 5.66 -4.04 -18.05
C GLY A 26 4.97 -4.58 -16.78
N LYS A 27 5.08 -3.87 -15.66
CA LYS A 27 4.38 -4.15 -14.40
C LYS A 27 3.53 -2.95 -13.98
N PHE A 28 2.59 -3.19 -13.08
CA PHE A 28 1.78 -2.13 -12.49
C PHE A 28 2.34 -1.70 -11.14
N ARG A 29 2.71 -0.43 -11.04
CA ARG A 29 2.97 0.24 -9.79
C ARG A 29 1.67 0.85 -9.30
N VAL A 30 1.16 0.32 -8.19
CA VAL A 30 -0.13 0.73 -7.63
C VAL A 30 0.11 1.57 -6.38
N THR A 31 -0.53 2.72 -6.30
CA THR A 31 -0.55 3.56 -5.10
C THR A 31 -1.89 3.37 -4.39
N LEU A 32 -1.84 3.17 -3.07
CA LEU A 32 -3.01 2.97 -2.22
C LEU A 32 -3.25 4.20 -1.32
N ASP A 33 -4.50 4.41 -0.92
CA ASP A 33 -4.90 5.43 0.06
C ASP A 33 -4.27 5.16 1.45
N LYS A 34 -4.13 3.89 1.82
CA LYS A 34 -3.47 3.38 3.03
C LYS A 34 -2.79 2.04 2.80
N THR A 35 -1.77 1.74 3.59
CA THR A 35 -0.99 0.50 3.44
C THR A 35 -0.41 -0.01 4.75
N ALA A 36 -0.44 -1.34 4.94
CA ALA A 36 0.34 -2.04 5.96
C ALA A 36 1.67 -2.60 5.40
N PHE A 37 1.94 -2.43 4.10
CA PHE A 37 3.21 -2.86 3.51
C PHE A 37 4.34 -1.89 3.89
N PHE A 38 5.29 -2.37 4.68
CA PHE A 38 6.49 -1.63 5.05
C PHE A 38 7.47 -1.58 3.85
N PRO A 39 8.01 -0.40 3.48
CA PRO A 39 8.83 -0.25 2.28
C PRO A 39 10.26 -0.81 2.39
N GLY A 40 10.75 -1.09 3.59
CA GLY A 40 12.15 -1.49 3.83
C GLY A 40 13.06 -0.28 4.01
#